data_AF-A0A1F2SH85-F1
#
_entry.id   AF-A0A1F2SH85-F1
#
_cell.length_a   1.000
_cell.length_b   1.000
_cell.length_c   1.000
_cell.angle_alpha   90.00
_cell.angle_beta   90.00
_cell.angle_gamma   90.00
#
_symmetry.space_group_name_H-M   'P 1'
#
loop_
_entity.id
_entity.type
_entity.pdbx_description
1 polymer ?
#
loop_
_entity_poly.entity_id
_entity_poly.type
_entity_poly.pdbx_seq_one_letter_code
_entity_poly.pdbx_strand_id
1 'polypeptide(L)'
;MALPDVRTRFGWSTEKNSFSDIEKARQFFELICSDDKEEPKLKTYGDVRKLKSVVGHPRAEDSLFNPEEPLSEAIRIGEQGRKSVDASDLLDEAKASLASIGILQAQKLRPKDLVVINELLSLLEQLKKNVASNKSK
;
A
#
# COMPACT_ATOMS: atom_id res chain seq x y z
N MET A 1 -4.84 -3.67 -20.89
CA MET A 1 -5.78 -3.86 -19.76
C MET A 1 -5.85 -2.57 -18.97
N ALA A 2 -7.04 -2.19 -18.53
CA ALA A 2 -7.28 -0.97 -17.75
C ALA A 2 -6.49 -0.98 -16.44
N LEU A 3 -6.21 0.21 -15.88
CA LEU A 3 -5.55 0.39 -14.59
C LEU A 3 -6.57 1.01 -13.61
N PRO A 4 -7.55 0.23 -13.07
CA PRO A 4 -8.62 0.79 -12.25
C PRO A 4 -8.08 1.52 -11.03
N ASP A 5 -7.12 0.93 -10.33
CA ASP A 5 -6.57 1.50 -9.09
C ASP A 5 -5.82 2.80 -9.36
N VAL A 6 -5.02 2.85 -10.42
CA VAL A 6 -4.31 4.07 -10.84
C VAL A 6 -5.32 5.17 -11.22
N ARG A 7 -6.38 4.82 -11.96
CA ARG A 7 -7.44 5.77 -12.32
C ARG A 7 -8.15 6.31 -11.08
N THR A 8 -8.55 5.44 -10.16
CA THR A 8 -9.20 5.83 -8.91
C THR A 8 -8.30 6.71 -8.04
N ARG A 9 -7.00 6.40 -7.97
CA ARG A 9 -6.00 7.15 -7.20
C ARG A 9 -5.82 8.58 -7.70
N PHE A 10 -5.87 8.77 -9.02
CA PHE A 10 -5.71 10.09 -9.66
C PHE A 10 -7.05 10.73 -10.06
N GLY A 11 -8.19 10.13 -9.70
CA GLY A 11 -9.51 10.73 -9.94
C GLY A 11 -9.96 10.70 -11.41
N TRP A 12 -9.50 9.74 -12.21
CA TRP A 12 -9.92 9.58 -13.61
C TRP A 12 -11.26 8.82 -13.72
N SER A 13 -12.27 9.46 -14.31
CA SER A 13 -13.56 8.85 -14.62
C SER A 13 -13.53 8.19 -15.99
N THR A 14 -13.87 6.89 -16.04
CA THR A 14 -14.00 6.17 -17.31
C THR A 14 -15.27 6.57 -18.07
N GLU A 15 -16.35 6.92 -17.35
CA GLU A 15 -17.63 7.32 -17.95
C GLU A 15 -17.54 8.68 -18.65
N LYS A 16 -16.90 9.65 -17.97
CA LYS A 16 -16.75 11.02 -18.50
C LYS A 16 -15.48 11.19 -19.36
N ASN A 17 -14.61 10.18 -19.38
CA ASN A 17 -13.30 10.20 -20.00
C ASN A 17 -12.47 11.43 -19.59
N SER A 18 -12.56 11.80 -18.31
CA SER A 18 -11.97 13.03 -17.76
C SER A 18 -11.60 12.83 -16.29
N PHE A 19 -10.78 13.72 -15.75
CA PHE A 19 -10.62 13.84 -14.31
C PHE A 19 -11.91 14.35 -13.66
N SER A 20 -12.34 13.71 -12.58
CA SER A 20 -13.50 14.10 -11.77
C SER A 20 -13.12 14.75 -10.44
N ASP A 21 -11.85 14.62 -10.03
CA ASP A 21 -11.30 15.17 -8.79
C ASP A 21 -10.06 16.00 -9.13
N ILE A 22 -10.16 17.32 -8.95
CA ILE A 22 -9.13 18.29 -9.36
C ILE A 22 -7.86 18.12 -8.54
N GLU A 23 -7.96 17.84 -7.24
CA GLU A 23 -6.79 17.70 -6.37
C GLU A 23 -6.00 16.44 -6.72
N LYS A 24 -6.70 15.33 -6.99
CA LYS A 24 -6.06 14.10 -7.45
C LYS A 24 -5.48 14.23 -8.86
N ALA A 25 -6.15 14.99 -9.73
CA ALA A 25 -5.64 15.27 -11.07
C ALA A 25 -4.36 16.09 -11.00
N ARG A 26 -4.30 17.11 -10.12
CA ARG A 26 -3.11 17.92 -9.90
C ARG A 26 -1.90 17.04 -9.54
N GLN A 27 -2.06 16.11 -8.60
CA GLN A 27 -0.99 15.17 -8.24
C GLN A 27 -0.50 14.34 -9.42
N PHE A 28 -1.39 13.96 -10.35
CA PHE A 28 -0.97 13.26 -11.57
C PHE A 28 -0.19 14.17 -12.52
N PHE A 29 -0.63 15.42 -12.67
CA PHE A 29 0.04 16.41 -13.51
C PHE A 29 1.41 16.81 -12.96
N GLU A 30 1.59 16.88 -11.64
CA GLU A 30 2.90 17.11 -11.01
C GLU A 30 3.93 16.01 -11.37
N LEU A 31 3.47 14.79 -11.65
CA LEU A 31 4.35 13.69 -12.08
C LEU A 31 4.74 13.77 -13.57
N ILE A 32 3.97 14.48 -14.40
CA ILE A 32 4.15 14.60 -15.86
C ILE A 32 4.79 15.95 -16.22
N CYS A 33 4.46 16.98 -15.46
CA CYS A 33 4.92 18.35 -15.60
C CYS A 33 5.61 18.70 -14.29
N SER A 34 6.91 18.39 -14.20
CA SER A 34 7.76 18.96 -13.16
C SER A 34 7.96 20.45 -13.43
N ASP A 35 8.14 21.24 -12.37
CA ASP A 35 8.58 22.63 -12.50
C ASP A 35 9.95 22.67 -13.19
N ASP A 36 10.28 23.77 -13.88
CA ASP A 36 11.40 23.97 -14.84
C ASP A 36 12.82 23.50 -14.40
N LYS A 37 13.00 23.05 -13.15
CA LYS A 37 14.26 22.58 -12.56
C LYS A 37 14.39 21.07 -12.44
N GLU A 38 13.29 20.32 -12.59
CA GLU A 38 13.30 18.86 -12.42
C GLU A 38 12.82 18.16 -13.68
N GLU A 39 13.27 16.93 -13.91
CA GLU A 39 12.74 16.10 -14.99
C GLU A 39 11.42 15.45 -14.57
N PRO A 40 10.44 15.34 -15.49
CA PRO A 40 9.17 14.71 -15.15
C PRO A 40 9.39 13.22 -14.90
N LYS A 41 8.78 12.73 -13.81
CA LYS A 41 8.87 11.32 -13.42
C LYS A 41 8.19 10.39 -14.41
N LEU A 42 7.09 10.83 -15.02
CA LEU A 42 6.33 10.07 -16.01
C LEU A 42 6.56 10.65 -17.40
N LYS A 43 7.40 9.98 -18.19
CA LYS A 43 7.75 10.42 -19.55
C LYS A 43 6.95 9.71 -20.63
N THR A 44 6.50 8.49 -20.34
CA THR A 44 5.83 7.63 -21.30
C THR A 44 4.55 7.02 -20.75
N TYR A 45 3.67 6.60 -21.65
CA TYR A 45 2.53 5.77 -21.28
C TYR A 45 2.95 4.43 -20.61
N GLY A 46 4.16 3.94 -20.93
CA GLY A 46 4.76 2.80 -20.25
C GLY A 46 4.97 3.06 -18.76
N ASP A 47 5.36 4.28 -18.38
CA ASP A 47 5.59 4.67 -16.99
C ASP A 47 4.28 4.76 -16.20
N VAL A 48 3.21 5.28 -16.84
CA VAL A 48 1.86 5.27 -16.26
C VAL A 48 1.40 3.84 -15.95
N ARG A 49 1.74 2.86 -16.80
CA ARG A 49 1.44 1.45 -16.52
C ARG A 49 2.22 0.88 -15.34
N LYS A 50 3.43 1.36 -15.09
CA LYS A 50 4.26 0.90 -13.96
C LYS A 50 3.73 1.42 -12.62
N LEU A 51 3.00 2.54 -12.59
CA LEU A 51 2.31 3.02 -11.38
C LEU A 51 1.39 1.99 -10.73
N LYS A 52 0.95 0.99 -11.51
CA LYS A 52 0.20 -0.13 -10.96
C LYS A 52 0.91 -0.81 -9.80
N SER A 53 2.24 -0.84 -9.73
CA SER A 53 2.99 -1.45 -8.61
C SER A 53 3.14 -0.52 -7.41
N VAL A 54 3.01 0.78 -7.65
CA VAL A 54 3.23 1.85 -6.66
C VAL A 54 1.95 2.18 -5.91
N VAL A 55 0.84 2.37 -6.63
CA VAL A 55 -0.45 2.78 -6.05
C VAL A 55 -0.93 1.76 -5.01
N GLY A 56 -1.35 2.27 -3.85
CA GLY A 56 -1.79 1.47 -2.70
C GLY A 56 -0.66 1.00 -1.78
N HIS A 57 0.60 1.35 -2.07
CA HIS A 57 1.73 1.06 -1.20
C HIS A 57 2.31 2.37 -0.63
N PRO A 58 2.03 2.73 0.64
CA PRO A 58 2.35 4.06 1.20
C PRO A 58 3.79 4.51 0.96
N ARG A 59 4.78 3.67 1.30
CA ARG A 59 6.20 4.00 1.08
C ARG A 59 6.59 4.18 -0.39
N ALA A 60 5.89 3.50 -1.30
CA ALA A 60 6.14 3.62 -2.73
C ALA A 60 5.53 4.92 -3.27
N GLU A 61 4.35 5.30 -2.74
CA GLU A 61 3.75 6.60 -3.04
C GLU A 61 4.59 7.75 -2.48
N ASP A 62 5.14 7.63 -1.27
CA ASP A 62 6.06 8.63 -0.70
C ASP A 62 7.28 8.85 -1.62
N SER A 63 7.91 7.75 -2.05
CA SER A 63 9.01 7.77 -3.03
C SER A 63 8.59 8.35 -4.39
N LEU A 64 7.37 8.06 -4.84
CA LEU A 64 6.84 8.58 -6.10
C LEU A 64 6.75 10.11 -6.06
N PHE A 65 6.36 10.71 -4.94
CA PHE A 65 6.25 12.17 -4.79
C PHE A 65 7.51 12.84 -4.22
N ASN A 66 8.57 12.09 -3.91
CA ASN A 66 9.86 12.66 -3.51
C ASN A 66 10.64 13.16 -4.76
N PRO A 67 10.90 14.46 -4.93
CA PRO A 67 11.61 15.00 -6.08
C PRO A 67 13.04 14.44 -6.24
N GLU A 68 13.68 14.05 -5.14
CA GLU A 68 15.07 13.53 -5.15
C GLU A 68 15.17 12.07 -5.60
N GLU A 69 14.04 11.36 -5.71
CA GLU A 69 14.00 9.94 -6.03
C GLU A 69 13.48 9.67 -7.45
N PRO A 70 14.12 8.78 -8.22
CA PRO A 70 13.63 8.43 -9.54
C PRO A 70 12.38 7.54 -9.47
N LEU A 71 11.56 7.53 -10.53
CA LEU A 71 10.40 6.62 -10.66
C LEU A 71 10.77 5.15 -10.41
N SER A 72 11.98 4.72 -10.79
CA SER A 72 12.46 3.36 -10.60
C SER A 72 12.50 2.94 -9.13
N GLU A 73 12.74 3.88 -8.21
CA GLU A 73 12.80 3.59 -6.78
C GLU A 73 11.40 3.31 -6.21
N ALA A 74 10.42 4.16 -6.54
CA ALA A 74 9.02 3.93 -6.20
C ALA A 74 8.53 2.56 -6.70
N ILE A 75 8.88 2.19 -7.95
CA ILE A 75 8.56 0.88 -8.52
C ILE A 75 9.23 -0.23 -7.72
N ARG A 76 10.52 -0.11 -7.41
CA ARG A 76 11.27 -1.10 -6.64
C ARG A 76 10.62 -1.36 -5.28
N ILE A 77 10.22 -0.30 -4.56
CA ILE A 77 9.53 -0.40 -3.27
C ILE A 77 8.16 -1.08 -3.45
N GLY A 78 7.37 -0.61 -4.42
CA GLY A 78 6.04 -1.16 -4.70
C GLY A 78 6.05 -2.63 -5.10
N GLU A 79 7.05 -3.06 -5.88
CA GLU A 79 7.24 -4.46 -6.26
C GLU A 79 7.76 -5.32 -5.11
N GLN A 80 8.60 -4.77 -4.22
CA GLN A 80 9.05 -5.48 -3.02
C GLN A 80 7.90 -5.78 -2.06
N GLY A 81 6.97 -4.84 -1.86
CA GLY A 81 5.77 -5.07 -1.07
C GLY A 81 4.70 -5.92 -1.75
N ARG A 82 4.81 -6.14 -3.08
CA ARG A 82 3.88 -6.94 -3.90
C ARG A 82 4.39 -8.32 -4.26
N LYS A 83 5.65 -8.67 -3.98
CA LYS A 83 6.01 -10.09 -3.86
C LYS A 83 5.01 -10.66 -2.88
N SER A 84 4.17 -11.58 -3.34
CA SER A 84 3.15 -12.21 -2.52
C SER A 84 3.84 -12.79 -1.30
N VAL A 85 3.85 -12.03 -0.20
CA VAL A 85 4.20 -12.59 1.09
C VAL A 85 3.09 -13.58 1.32
N ASP A 86 3.43 -14.86 1.32
CA ASP A 86 2.44 -15.89 1.56
C ASP A 86 1.72 -15.50 2.87
N ALA A 87 0.40 -15.69 2.94
CA ALA A 87 -0.31 -15.40 4.17
C ALA A 87 0.32 -16.15 5.37
N SER A 88 0.93 -17.32 5.11
CA SER A 88 1.76 -18.03 6.08
C SER A 88 3.01 -17.26 6.51
N ASP A 89 3.77 -16.69 5.58
CA ASP A 89 4.96 -15.88 5.88
C ASP A 89 4.61 -14.67 6.77
N LEU A 90 3.49 -13.97 6.49
CA LEU A 90 3.01 -12.86 7.32
C LEU A 90 2.60 -13.32 8.72
N LEU A 91 1.96 -14.50 8.83
CA LEU A 91 1.56 -15.06 10.12
C LEU A 91 2.78 -15.50 10.94
N ASP A 92 3.81 -16.03 10.30
CA ASP A 92 5.06 -16.42 10.96
C ASP A 92 5.84 -15.19 11.47
N GLU A 93 5.89 -14.11 10.70
CA GLU A 93 6.47 -12.84 11.14
C GLU A 93 5.70 -12.22 12.33
N ALA A 94 4.36 -12.22 12.25
CA ALA A 94 3.52 -11.74 13.35
C ALA A 94 3.73 -12.58 14.62
N LYS A 95 3.82 -13.92 14.48
CA LYS A 95 4.09 -14.83 15.59
C LYS A 95 5.46 -14.56 16.22
N ALA A 96 6.51 -14.40 15.42
CA ALA A 96 7.86 -14.10 15.90
C ALA A 96 7.89 -12.76 16.66
N SER A 97 7.23 -11.73 16.11
CA SER A 97 7.13 -10.41 16.72
C SER A 97 6.42 -10.47 18.07
N LEU A 98 5.28 -11.14 18.16
CA LEU A 98 4.55 -11.31 19.42
C LEU A 98 5.32 -12.14 20.45
N ALA A 99 6.03 -13.18 20.00
CA ALA A 99 6.85 -14.01 20.88
C ALA A 99 8.06 -13.27 21.48
N SER A 100 8.54 -12.22 20.81
CA SER A 100 9.62 -11.37 21.33
C SER A 100 9.20 -10.53 22.54
N ILE A 101 7.90 -10.38 22.78
CA ILE A 101 7.38 -9.71 23.98
C ILE A 101 7.58 -10.65 25.16
N GLY A 102 8.72 -10.46 25.85
CA GLY A 102 9.06 -11.25 27.02
C GLY A 102 8.10 -11.02 28.19
N ILE A 103 8.04 -11.97 29.12
CA ILE A 103 7.15 -11.94 30.30
C ILE A 103 7.31 -10.63 31.11
N LEU A 104 8.53 -10.11 31.23
CA LEU A 104 8.82 -8.86 31.95
C LEU A 104 8.28 -7.61 31.23
N GLN A 105 8.15 -7.64 29.91
CA GLN A 105 7.55 -6.55 29.13
C GLN A 105 6.03 -6.65 29.15
N ALA A 106 5.49 -7.88 29.11
CA ALA A 106 4.06 -8.13 29.25
C ALA A 106 3.50 -7.59 30.57
N GLN A 107 4.25 -7.71 31.67
CA GLN A 107 3.86 -7.14 32.98
C GLN A 107 3.78 -5.61 33.00
N LYS A 108 4.39 -4.92 32.02
CA LYS A 108 4.38 -3.46 31.91
C LYS A 108 3.28 -2.93 30.98
N LEU A 109 2.46 -3.82 30.42
CA LEU A 109 1.36 -3.44 29.53
C LEU A 109 0.29 -2.68 30.32
N ARG A 110 -0.22 -1.62 29.71
CA ARG A 110 -1.26 -0.76 30.28
C ARG A 110 -2.64 -1.18 29.79
N PRO A 111 -3.73 -0.69 30.40
CA PRO A 111 -5.09 -1.00 29.95
C PRO A 111 -5.34 -0.71 28.47
N LYS A 112 -4.75 0.35 27.91
CA LYS A 112 -4.84 0.65 26.47
C LYS A 112 -4.13 -0.39 25.59
N ASP A 113 -3.06 -1.00 26.09
CA ASP A 113 -2.30 -2.02 25.36
C ASP A 113 -3.09 -3.35 25.35
N LEU A 114 -3.91 -3.61 26.40
CA LEU A 114 -4.88 -4.72 26.42
C LEU A 114 -6.00 -4.54 25.39
N VAL A 115 -6.43 -3.31 25.11
CA VAL A 115 -7.41 -3.04 24.04
C VAL A 115 -6.86 -3.49 22.69
N VAL A 116 -5.61 -3.12 22.38
CA VAL A 116 -4.94 -3.53 21.15
C VAL A 116 -4.81 -5.05 21.05
N ILE A 117 -4.48 -5.73 22.15
CA ILE A 117 -4.43 -7.21 22.19
C ILE A 117 -5.80 -7.81 21.84
N ASN A 118 -6.89 -7.28 22.41
CA ASN A 118 -8.24 -7.79 22.13
C ASN A 118 -8.67 -7.54 20.67
N GLU A 119 -8.30 -6.39 20.10
CA GLU A 119 -8.54 -6.10 18.68
C GLU A 119 -7.80 -7.08 17.77
N LEU A 120 -6.53 -7.38 18.08
CA LEU A 120 -5.74 -8.38 17.36
C LEU A 120 -6.38 -9.78 17.45
N LEU A 121 -6.83 -10.19 18.63
CA LEU A 121 -7.54 -11.47 18.80
C LEU A 121 -8.82 -11.54 17.96
N SER A 122 -9.61 -10.47 17.95
CA SER A 122 -10.83 -10.37 17.13
C SER A 122 -10.52 -10.51 15.64
N LEU A 123 -9.47 -9.84 15.17
CA LEU A 123 -9.02 -9.93 13.78
C LEU A 123 -8.58 -11.35 13.41
N LEU A 124 -7.81 -12.01 14.26
CA LEU A 124 -7.35 -13.40 14.05
C LEU A 124 -8.52 -14.39 13.99
N GLU A 125 -9.53 -14.22 14.84
CA GLU A 125 -10.74 -15.04 14.80
C GLU A 125 -11.55 -14.83 13.52
N GLN A 126 -11.65 -13.59 13.03
CA GLN A 126 -12.28 -13.30 11.74
C GLN A 126 -11.52 -13.97 10.58
N LEU A 127 -10.18 -13.89 10.56
CA LEU A 127 -9.35 -14.55 9.55
C LEU A 127 -9.58 -16.07 9.56
N LYS A 128 -9.61 -16.69 10.74
CA LYS A 128 -9.88 -18.13 10.89
C LYS A 128 -11.25 -18.52 10.34
N LYS A 129 -12.30 -17.74 10.65
CA LYS A 129 -13.66 -17.96 10.12
C LYS A 129 -13.75 -17.85 8.61
N ASN A 130 -13.01 -16.91 8.02
CA ASN A 130 -12.96 -16.72 6.58
C ASN A 130 -12.28 -17.92 5.89
N VAL A 131 -11.18 -18.43 6.46
CA VAL A 131 -10.52 -19.65 5.95
C VAL A 131 -11.43 -20.88 6.08
N ALA A 132 -12.14 -21.03 7.20
CA ALA A 132 -13.08 -22.14 7.40
C ALA A 132 -14.25 -22.09 6.41
N SER A 133 -14.83 -20.90 6.20
CA SER A 133 -15.93 -20.68 5.24
C SER A 133 -15.51 -20.96 3.80
N ASN A 134 -14.25 -20.69 3.44
CA ASN A 134 -13.73 -20.95 2.09
C ASN A 134 -13.47 -22.44 1.81
N LYS A 135 -13.32 -23.28 2.84
CA LYS A 135 -13.16 -24.74 2.70
C LYS A 135 -14.48 -25.50 2.59
N SER A 136 -15.62 -24.82 2.78
CA SER A 136 -16.98 -25.39 2.70
C SER A 136 -17.69 -25.09 1.39
N LYS A 137 -17.00 -24.49 0.41
CA LYS A 137 -17.42 -24.33 -0.98
C LYS A 137 -16.53 -25.17 -1.88
#